data_AF-A0AAW2KMH3-F1
#
_entry.id   AF-A0AAW2KMH3-F1
#
_cell.length_a   1.000
_cell.length_b   1.000
_cell.length_c   1.000
_cell.angle_alpha   90.00
_cell.angle_beta   90.00
_cell.angle_gamma   90.00
#
_symmetry.space_group_name_H-M   'P 1'
#
loop_
_entity.id
_entity.type
_entity.pdbx_description
1 polymer ?
#
loop_
_entity_poly.entity_id
_entity_poly.type
_entity_poly.pdbx_seq_one_letter_code
_entity_poly.pdbx_strand_id
1 'polypeptide(L)'
;MDVLFNSINVRDLLSSLESPSSPLSAPDLRLLISRLDAHSLRIKSTVQSYLLSHHDDFSSLFSQCSDVVSKSERLSDDVVALLNLISDQPIESDVGRIFREIVEKTRDSREKQEILEFVEVVLELDRKLGGFSNNVKNGKVAEAAEGLKELKIALGVKGNGDAEAAEGEPVVYGILKKHWSDCFEEIQELLWRFMENAVWFEQEGNEVHIKYQTNVNGVDGLELQTVLKALDVADILDYGLARIADLITKYVFTPVVSSRAIPSFTEETNQDLGHASEAVLKLVPSVDTEGNKVDGEVMYSNIVQIVEFIYKFLFFHNGSWMRCFGRLTWQRMSDMIIANFLSK
;
A
#
# COMPACT_ATOMS: atom_id res chain seq x y z
N MET A 1 68.72 -16.32 50.97
CA MET A 1 70.09 -15.97 50.51
C MET A 1 71.02 -15.96 51.74
N ASP A 2 71.04 -17.03 52.55
CA ASP A 2 71.65 -17.02 53.90
C ASP A 2 72.57 -18.23 54.18
N VAL A 3 73.37 -18.68 53.20
CA VAL A 3 74.20 -19.91 53.37
C VAL A 3 75.69 -19.70 53.07
N LEU A 4 76.20 -18.47 53.01
CA LEU A 4 77.60 -18.24 52.58
C LEU A 4 78.48 -17.37 53.49
N PHE A 5 78.16 -17.28 54.79
CA PHE A 5 79.06 -16.64 55.76
C PHE A 5 79.43 -17.56 56.93
N ASN A 6 79.98 -18.75 56.62
CA ASN A 6 80.83 -19.44 57.58
C ASN A 6 82.15 -18.66 57.64
N SER A 7 82.32 -17.88 58.71
CA SER A 7 83.55 -17.13 58.96
C SER A 7 84.72 -18.11 59.08
N ILE A 8 85.72 -17.95 58.21
CA ILE A 8 86.93 -18.76 58.21
C ILE A 8 87.67 -18.49 59.52
N ASN A 9 87.66 -19.47 60.43
CA ASN A 9 88.33 -19.35 61.71
C ASN A 9 89.84 -19.59 61.50
N VAL A 10 90.65 -18.55 61.70
CA VAL A 10 92.08 -18.55 61.35
C VAL A 10 92.88 -19.65 62.08
N ARG A 11 92.33 -20.22 63.17
CA ARG A 11 92.90 -21.32 63.95
C ARG A 11 92.82 -22.68 63.26
N ASP A 12 91.88 -22.88 62.33
CA ASP A 12 91.74 -24.14 61.59
C ASP A 12 92.90 -24.37 60.59
N LEU A 13 93.72 -23.34 60.36
CA LEU A 13 94.91 -23.39 59.49
C LEU A 13 96.16 -23.95 60.21
N LEU A 14 96.12 -24.19 61.53
CA LEU A 14 97.18 -24.86 62.28
C LEU A 14 96.78 -26.30 62.63
N SER A 15 97.38 -27.27 61.95
CA SER A 15 96.99 -28.69 62.04
C SER A 15 97.49 -29.45 63.28
N SER A 16 97.78 -28.76 64.39
CA SER A 16 98.23 -29.38 65.65
C SER A 16 98.46 -28.29 66.72
N LEU A 17 97.47 -28.04 67.58
CA LEU A 17 97.72 -27.38 68.87
C LEU A 17 96.82 -28.01 69.95
N GLU A 18 97.36 -29.00 70.67
CA GLU A 18 96.78 -29.49 71.93
C GLU A 18 97.03 -28.42 73.01
N SER A 19 96.11 -27.45 73.14
CA SER A 19 95.79 -26.66 74.35
C SER A 19 95.54 -25.16 74.03
N PRO A 20 94.41 -24.57 74.49
CA PRO A 20 93.95 -23.24 74.07
C PRO A 20 94.55 -22.03 74.83
N SER A 21 95.55 -22.20 75.70
CA SER A 21 96.01 -21.14 76.61
C SER A 21 97.53 -20.90 76.65
N SER A 22 98.31 -21.44 75.71
CA SER A 22 99.76 -21.15 75.63
C SER A 22 100.05 -20.00 74.66
N PRO A 23 100.95 -19.05 75.00
CA PRO A 23 101.31 -17.97 74.09
C PRO A 23 101.98 -18.54 72.84
N LEU A 24 101.43 -18.21 71.67
CA LEU A 24 101.95 -18.61 70.36
C LEU A 24 103.41 -18.17 70.22
N SER A 25 104.29 -19.10 69.88
CA SER A 25 105.70 -18.82 69.66
C SER A 25 105.87 -17.96 68.40
N ALA A 26 106.86 -17.06 68.36
CA ALA A 26 107.12 -16.21 67.19
C ALA A 26 107.27 -16.98 65.84
N PRO A 27 107.78 -18.23 65.81
CA PRO A 27 107.74 -19.10 64.63
C PRO A 27 106.32 -19.48 64.18
N ASP A 28 105.41 -19.73 65.10
CA ASP A 28 104.03 -20.18 64.81
C ASP A 28 103.20 -19.03 64.23
N LEU A 29 103.39 -17.81 64.71
CA LEU A 29 102.77 -16.62 64.11
C LEU A 29 103.26 -16.37 62.68
N ARG A 30 104.55 -16.59 62.40
CA ARG A 30 105.10 -16.51 61.03
C ARG A 30 104.54 -17.60 60.13
N LEU A 31 104.34 -18.81 60.66
CA LEU A 31 103.71 -19.92 59.93
C LEU A 31 102.24 -19.64 59.63
N LEU A 32 101.53 -18.99 60.55
CA LEU A 32 100.11 -18.66 60.39
C LEU A 32 99.92 -17.54 59.37
N ILE A 33 100.78 -16.52 59.40
CA ILE A 33 100.82 -15.46 58.37
C ILE A 33 101.12 -16.07 57.00
N SER A 34 102.13 -16.93 56.89
CA SER A 34 102.49 -17.54 55.60
C SER A 34 101.38 -18.47 55.06
N ARG A 35 100.69 -19.21 55.93
CA ARG A 35 99.52 -20.04 55.52
C ARG A 35 98.30 -19.20 55.19
N LEU A 36 98.06 -18.10 55.90
CA LEU A 36 96.96 -17.19 55.61
C LEU A 36 97.18 -16.47 54.28
N ASP A 37 98.40 -16.02 54.01
CA ASP A 37 98.79 -15.44 52.73
C ASP A 37 98.66 -16.46 51.61
N ALA A 38 99.13 -17.69 51.81
CA ALA A 38 98.95 -18.78 50.84
C ALA A 38 97.47 -19.11 50.60
N HIS A 39 96.64 -19.09 51.64
CA HIS A 39 95.20 -19.35 51.53
C HIS A 39 94.46 -18.20 50.84
N SER A 40 94.81 -16.95 51.15
CA SER A 40 94.30 -15.75 50.49
C SER A 40 94.66 -15.73 49.01
N LEU A 41 95.93 -16.04 48.68
CA LEU A 41 96.38 -16.23 47.31
C LEU A 41 95.63 -17.36 46.62
N ARG A 42 95.37 -18.48 47.32
CA ARG A 42 94.60 -19.60 46.77
C ARG A 42 93.17 -19.18 46.47
N ILE A 43 92.45 -18.55 47.40
CA ILE A 43 91.07 -18.07 47.16
C ILE A 43 91.06 -17.08 46.00
N LYS A 44 91.96 -16.09 46.00
CA LYS A 44 92.04 -15.09 44.94
C LYS A 44 92.30 -15.74 43.58
N SER A 45 93.21 -16.71 43.52
CA SER A 45 93.52 -17.48 42.32
C SER A 45 92.36 -18.38 41.88
N THR A 46 91.66 -19.04 42.82
CA THR A 46 90.49 -19.87 42.53
C THR A 46 89.31 -19.02 42.03
N VAL A 47 89.05 -17.87 42.66
CA VAL A 47 88.01 -16.94 42.20
C VAL A 47 88.40 -16.33 40.86
N GLN A 48 89.65 -15.95 40.67
CA GLN A 48 90.13 -15.40 39.39
C GLN A 48 90.06 -16.45 38.27
N SER A 49 90.47 -17.69 38.52
CA SER A 49 90.37 -18.77 37.53
C SER A 49 88.92 -19.16 37.26
N TYR A 50 88.04 -19.12 38.25
CA TYR A 50 86.60 -19.33 38.06
C TYR A 50 85.97 -18.21 37.21
N LEU A 51 86.27 -16.95 37.53
CA LEU A 51 85.80 -15.80 36.77
C LEU A 51 86.35 -15.78 35.34
N LEU A 52 87.61 -16.16 35.13
CA LEU A 52 88.21 -16.24 33.80
C LEU A 52 87.65 -17.42 32.99
N SER A 53 87.41 -18.57 33.62
CA SER A 53 86.84 -19.74 32.94
C SER A 53 85.37 -19.59 32.57
N HIS A 54 84.62 -18.75 33.29
CA HIS A 54 83.19 -18.49 33.04
C HIS A 54 82.93 -17.06 32.54
N HIS A 55 83.97 -16.32 32.13
CA HIS A 55 83.83 -14.94 31.67
C HIS A 55 82.84 -14.83 30.52
N ASP A 56 82.95 -15.74 29.54
CA ASP A 56 82.12 -15.73 28.35
C ASP A 56 80.65 -16.05 28.68
N ASP A 57 80.41 -16.95 29.64
CA ASP A 57 79.07 -17.26 30.12
C ASP A 57 78.43 -16.04 30.79
N PHE A 58 79.15 -15.37 31.71
CA PHE A 58 78.67 -14.15 32.36
C PHE A 58 78.45 -13.02 31.36
N SER A 59 79.36 -12.81 30.41
CA SER A 59 79.23 -11.82 29.35
C SER A 59 77.99 -12.08 28.49
N SER A 60 77.73 -13.33 28.13
CA SER A 60 76.53 -13.73 27.38
C SER A 60 75.25 -13.44 28.17
N LEU A 61 75.24 -13.74 29.48
CA LEU A 61 74.11 -13.50 30.37
C LEU A 61 73.82 -12.00 30.51
N PHE A 62 74.85 -11.19 30.71
CA PHE A 62 74.70 -9.73 30.79
C PHE A 62 74.22 -9.13 29.47
N SER A 63 74.72 -9.61 28.33
CA SER A 63 74.23 -9.18 27.00
C SER A 63 72.76 -9.56 26.81
N GLN A 64 72.37 -10.79 27.15
CA GLN A 64 70.99 -11.24 27.05
C GLN A 64 70.06 -10.45 27.97
N CYS A 65 70.47 -10.17 29.21
CA CYS A 65 69.70 -9.32 30.12
C CYS A 65 69.53 -7.91 29.57
N SER A 66 70.59 -7.31 29.01
CA SER A 66 70.52 -6.00 28.38
C SER A 66 69.58 -5.98 27.17
N ASP A 67 69.63 -7.03 26.33
CA ASP A 67 68.72 -7.19 25.20
C ASP A 67 67.26 -7.36 25.64
N VAL A 68 67.01 -8.10 26.72
CA VAL A 68 65.66 -8.28 27.27
C VAL A 68 65.14 -6.96 27.84
N VAL A 69 65.96 -6.18 28.55
CA VAL A 69 65.58 -4.86 29.07
C VAL A 69 65.22 -3.92 27.93
N SER A 70 66.05 -3.83 26.89
CA SER A 70 65.76 -2.96 25.74
C SER A 70 64.50 -3.39 24.96
N LYS A 71 64.24 -4.70 24.84
CA LYS A 71 62.99 -5.22 24.26
C LYS A 71 61.78 -4.92 25.13
N SER A 72 61.93 -4.97 26.45
CA SER A 72 60.86 -4.64 27.40
C SER A 72 60.52 -3.15 27.35
N GLU A 73 61.51 -2.27 27.26
CA GLU A 73 61.30 -0.83 27.09
C GLU A 73 60.56 -0.54 25.78
N ARG A 74 61.01 -1.14 24.67
CA ARG A 74 60.30 -1.02 23.38
C ARG A 74 58.86 -1.51 23.44
N LEU A 75 58.61 -2.65 24.08
CA LEU A 75 57.25 -3.16 24.26
C LEU A 75 56.39 -2.21 25.10
N SER A 76 56.96 -1.61 26.14
CA SER A 76 56.28 -0.59 26.94
C SER A 76 55.92 0.62 26.08
N ASP A 77 56.84 1.13 25.28
CA ASP A 77 56.61 2.24 24.36
C ASP A 77 55.53 1.91 23.33
N ASP A 78 55.55 0.71 22.75
CA ASP A 78 54.54 0.22 21.81
C ASP A 78 53.15 0.12 22.46
N VAL A 79 53.08 -0.36 23.71
CA VAL A 79 51.82 -0.44 24.47
C VAL A 79 51.29 0.95 24.79
N VAL A 80 52.16 1.91 25.14
CA VAL A 80 51.77 3.30 25.37
C VAL A 80 51.29 3.94 24.07
N ALA A 81 51.96 3.69 22.95
CA ALA A 81 51.53 4.19 21.63
C ALA A 81 50.15 3.65 21.24
N LEU A 82 49.89 2.36 21.47
CA LEU A 82 48.57 1.75 21.26
C LEU A 82 47.50 2.34 22.19
N LEU A 83 47.81 2.51 23.48
CA LEU A 83 46.89 3.12 24.44
C LEU A 83 46.55 4.57 24.06
N ASN A 84 47.52 5.35 23.60
CA ASN A 84 47.28 6.71 23.12
C ASN A 84 46.42 6.69 21.85
N LEU A 85 46.64 5.77 20.92
CA LEU A 85 45.80 5.65 19.71
C LEU A 85 44.33 5.32 20.04
N ILE A 86 44.11 4.46 21.04
CA ILE A 86 42.78 4.07 21.52
C ILE A 86 42.13 5.17 22.38
N SER A 87 42.94 5.94 23.11
CA SER A 87 42.44 6.99 24.01
C SER A 87 42.18 8.32 23.30
N ASP A 88 43.00 8.69 22.30
CA ASP A 88 42.85 9.94 21.53
C ASP A 88 41.75 9.84 20.45
N GLN A 89 41.39 8.63 20.02
CA GLN A 89 40.22 8.37 19.18
C GLN A 89 39.27 7.46 19.95
N PRO A 90 38.22 7.99 20.61
CA PRO A 90 37.24 7.17 21.27
C PRO A 90 36.36 6.54 20.19
N ILE A 91 36.84 5.44 19.63
CA ILE A 91 36.16 4.60 18.64
C ILE A 91 34.75 4.27 19.16
N GLU A 92 34.59 4.08 20.47
CA GLU A 92 33.30 3.85 21.12
C GLU A 92 32.32 5.03 20.98
N SER A 93 32.81 6.27 21.03
CA SER A 93 31.98 7.48 20.85
C SER A 93 31.55 7.67 19.40
N ASP A 94 32.43 7.39 18.44
CA ASP A 94 32.15 7.45 17.01
C ASP A 94 31.23 6.31 16.59
N VAL A 95 31.47 5.09 17.08
CA VAL A 95 30.59 3.93 16.88
C VAL A 95 29.21 4.20 17.50
N GLY A 96 29.14 4.77 18.71
CA GLY A 96 27.89 5.17 19.33
C GLY A 96 27.13 6.25 18.56
N ARG A 97 27.85 7.22 17.95
CA ARG A 97 27.26 8.24 17.06
C ARG A 97 26.70 7.59 15.79
N ILE A 98 27.49 6.75 15.12
CA ILE A 98 27.09 6.04 13.90
C ILE A 98 25.89 5.15 14.18
N PHE A 99 25.85 4.44 15.32
CA PHE A 99 24.72 3.59 15.67
C PHE A 99 23.43 4.40 15.87
N ARG A 100 23.50 5.56 16.54
CA ARG A 100 22.34 6.48 16.65
C ARG A 100 21.88 6.97 15.28
N GLU A 101 22.81 7.37 14.43
CA GLU A 101 22.50 7.82 13.06
C GLU A 101 21.86 6.69 12.23
N ILE A 102 22.35 5.46 12.36
CA ILE A 102 21.74 4.28 11.69
C ILE A 102 20.32 4.06 12.19
N VAL A 103 20.08 4.11 13.50
CA VAL A 103 18.73 3.91 14.07
C VAL A 103 17.76 4.99 13.58
N GLU A 104 18.18 6.26 13.63
CA GLU A 104 17.38 7.39 13.14
C GLU A 104 17.08 7.24 11.65
N LYS A 105 18.10 6.92 10.83
CA LYS A 105 17.94 6.74 9.39
C LYS A 105 17.10 5.52 9.02
N THR A 106 17.14 4.47 9.82
CA THR A 106 16.29 3.27 9.63
C THR A 106 14.83 3.59 9.95
N ARG A 107 14.58 4.37 11.00
CA ARG A 107 13.22 4.86 11.33
C ARG A 107 12.69 5.76 10.21
N ASP A 108 13.48 6.74 9.77
CA ASP A 108 13.10 7.64 8.68
C ASP A 108 12.86 6.88 7.37
N SER A 109 13.67 5.87 7.08
CA SER A 109 13.49 5.01 5.90
C SER A 109 12.17 4.24 5.95
N ARG A 110 11.78 3.76 7.15
CA ARG A 110 10.52 3.05 7.35
C ARG A 110 9.32 3.99 7.18
N GLU A 111 9.37 5.18 7.78
CA GLU A 111 8.32 6.19 7.62
C GLU A 111 8.16 6.60 6.14
N LYS A 112 9.28 6.79 5.41
CA LYS A 112 9.24 7.05 3.97
C LYS A 112 8.68 5.89 3.16
N GLN A 113 8.96 4.65 3.57
CA GLN A 113 8.40 3.48 2.91
C GLN A 113 6.88 3.38 3.12
N GLU A 114 6.39 3.62 4.33
CA GLU A 114 4.94 3.66 4.62
C GLU A 114 4.23 4.76 3.81
N ILE A 115 4.87 5.93 3.64
CA ILE A 115 4.34 7.00 2.78
C ILE A 115 4.35 6.59 1.30
N LEU A 116 5.41 5.91 0.83
CA LEU A 116 5.48 5.42 -0.55
C LEU A 116 4.39 4.40 -0.85
N GLU A 117 4.14 3.46 0.07
CA GLU A 117 3.05 2.48 -0.03
C GLU A 117 1.68 3.19 -0.08
N PHE A 118 1.48 4.23 0.73
CA PHE A 118 0.26 5.05 0.65
C PHE A 118 0.11 5.77 -0.70
N VAL A 119 1.19 6.38 -1.20
CA VAL A 119 1.19 7.06 -2.50
C VAL A 119 0.93 6.08 -3.65
N GLU A 120 1.45 4.85 -3.57
CA GLU A 120 1.18 3.79 -4.54
C GLU A 120 -0.31 3.45 -4.61
N VAL A 121 -0.98 3.32 -3.46
CA VAL A 121 -2.44 3.11 -3.40
C VAL A 121 -3.20 4.27 -4.03
N VAL A 122 -2.81 5.52 -3.73
CA VAL A 122 -3.44 6.71 -4.31
C VAL A 122 -3.26 6.77 -5.83
N LEU A 123 -2.06 6.47 -6.33
CA LEU A 123 -1.76 6.42 -7.77
C LEU A 123 -2.57 5.33 -8.47
N GLU A 124 -2.77 4.17 -7.85
CA GLU A 124 -3.61 3.12 -8.43
C GLU A 124 -5.09 3.55 -8.51
N LEU A 125 -5.59 4.27 -7.51
CA LEU A 125 -6.95 4.83 -7.54
C LEU A 125 -7.11 5.92 -8.61
N ASP A 126 -6.11 6.80 -8.75
CA ASP A 126 -6.07 7.81 -9.82
C ASP A 126 -6.01 7.16 -11.21
N ARG A 127 -5.22 6.10 -11.37
CA ARG A 127 -5.15 5.32 -12.61
C ARG A 127 -6.50 4.70 -12.96
N LYS A 128 -7.24 4.19 -11.96
CA LYS A 128 -8.60 3.66 -12.16
C LYS A 128 -9.59 4.75 -12.59
N LEU A 129 -9.51 5.96 -12.03
CA LEU A 129 -10.28 7.13 -12.49
C LEU A 129 -9.91 7.56 -13.92
N GLY A 130 -8.63 7.53 -14.27
CA GLY A 130 -8.18 7.76 -15.64
C GLY A 130 -8.75 6.72 -16.61
N GLY A 131 -8.84 5.46 -16.18
CA GLY A 131 -9.48 4.37 -16.92
C GLY A 131 -10.96 4.63 -17.19
N PHE A 132 -11.68 5.18 -16.21
CA PHE A 132 -13.07 5.61 -16.38
C PHE A 132 -13.21 6.65 -17.51
N SER A 133 -12.43 7.74 -17.49
CA SER A 133 -12.52 8.79 -18.52
C SER A 133 -12.26 8.23 -19.92
N ASN A 134 -11.33 7.27 -20.05
CA ASN A 134 -11.06 6.61 -21.31
C ASN A 134 -12.22 5.72 -21.77
N ASN A 135 -12.85 4.98 -20.84
CA ASN A 135 -14.00 4.13 -21.15
C ASN A 135 -15.22 4.95 -21.58
N VAL A 136 -15.47 6.11 -20.96
CA VAL A 136 -16.53 7.05 -21.36
C VAL A 136 -16.29 7.56 -22.78
N LYS A 137 -15.06 8.00 -23.10
CA LYS A 137 -14.69 8.48 -24.45
C LYS A 137 -14.83 7.41 -25.53
N ASN A 138 -14.56 6.15 -25.19
CA ASN A 138 -14.65 5.02 -26.12
C ASN A 138 -16.08 4.45 -26.21
N GLY A 139 -17.08 5.08 -25.59
CA GLY A 139 -18.47 4.61 -25.60
C GLY A 139 -18.75 3.37 -24.76
N LYS A 140 -17.80 2.94 -23.93
CA LYS A 140 -17.95 1.79 -23.04
C LYS A 140 -18.58 2.20 -21.71
N VAL A 141 -19.79 2.76 -21.78
CA VAL A 141 -20.46 3.37 -20.62
C VAL A 141 -20.82 2.36 -19.52
N ALA A 142 -21.09 1.09 -19.88
CA ALA A 142 -21.36 0.03 -18.90
C ALA A 142 -20.09 -0.35 -18.11
N GLU A 143 -18.95 -0.51 -18.80
CA GLU A 143 -17.65 -0.76 -18.15
C GLU A 143 -17.21 0.44 -17.31
N ALA A 144 -17.50 1.67 -17.75
CA ALA A 144 -17.27 2.89 -16.98
C ALA A 144 -18.11 2.92 -15.69
N ALA A 145 -19.41 2.61 -15.78
CA ALA A 145 -20.30 2.54 -14.62
C ALA A 145 -19.86 1.46 -13.61
N GLU A 146 -19.41 0.29 -14.09
CA GLU A 146 -18.90 -0.78 -13.24
C GLU A 146 -17.61 -0.38 -12.52
N GLY A 147 -16.64 0.19 -13.25
CA GLY A 147 -15.40 0.70 -12.65
C GLY A 147 -15.67 1.82 -11.63
N LEU A 148 -16.67 2.66 -11.87
CA LEU A 148 -17.07 3.71 -10.95
C LEU A 148 -17.73 3.14 -9.68
N LYS A 149 -18.51 2.06 -9.80
CA LYS A 149 -19.08 1.32 -8.66
C LYS A 149 -18.00 0.66 -7.81
N GLU A 150 -17.01 0.03 -8.45
CA GLU A 150 -15.86 -0.53 -7.73
C GLU A 150 -15.06 0.56 -7.00
N LEU A 151 -14.85 1.71 -7.64
CA LEU A 151 -14.15 2.82 -7.01
C LEU A 151 -14.95 3.40 -5.83
N LYS A 152 -16.28 3.45 -5.93
CA LYS A 152 -17.15 3.84 -4.81
C LYS A 152 -16.93 2.96 -3.58
N ILE A 153 -16.81 1.65 -3.78
CA ILE A 153 -16.54 0.68 -2.72
C ILE A 153 -15.14 0.89 -2.15
N ALA A 154 -14.13 1.05 -3.01
CA ALA A 154 -12.74 1.27 -2.59
C ALA A 154 -12.55 2.58 -1.80
N LEU A 155 -13.30 3.62 -2.14
CA LEU A 155 -13.27 4.93 -1.48
C LEU A 155 -14.16 5.01 -0.23
N GLY A 156 -14.98 3.99 0.03
CA GLY A 156 -15.92 3.98 1.14
C GLY A 156 -16.97 5.10 1.08
N VAL A 157 -17.29 5.61 -0.12
CA VAL A 157 -18.30 6.67 -0.29
C VAL A 157 -19.66 6.12 0.09
N LYS A 158 -20.26 6.66 1.17
CA LYS A 158 -21.64 6.32 1.56
C LYS A 158 -22.60 7.18 0.73
N GLY A 159 -23.42 6.53 -0.08
CA GLY A 159 -24.42 7.19 -0.92
C GLY A 159 -23.84 7.78 -2.21
N ASN A 160 -24.64 8.62 -2.88
CA ASN A 160 -24.28 9.27 -4.15
C ASN A 160 -24.01 10.79 -3.98
N GLY A 161 -23.94 11.29 -2.73
CA GLY A 161 -23.90 12.74 -2.46
C GLY A 161 -23.06 13.20 -1.27
N ASP A 162 -22.65 12.31 -0.36
CA ASP A 162 -21.94 12.75 0.85
C ASP A 162 -20.43 12.61 0.66
N ALA A 163 -19.85 13.64 0.04
CA ALA A 163 -18.40 13.88 -0.01
C ALA A 163 -17.89 14.64 1.23
N GLU A 164 -18.56 14.49 2.39
CA GLU A 164 -18.04 15.05 3.63
C GLU A 164 -16.91 14.14 4.11
N ALA A 165 -15.69 14.69 4.12
CA ALA A 165 -14.53 14.06 4.72
C ALA A 165 -14.87 13.76 6.19
N ALA A 166 -14.84 12.49 6.57
CA ALA A 166 -15.02 12.13 7.96
C ALA A 166 -13.89 12.79 8.78
N GLU A 167 -14.19 13.33 9.96
CA GLU A 167 -13.19 13.95 10.85
C GLU A 167 -12.00 13.00 11.05
N GLY A 168 -10.84 13.37 10.50
CA GLY A 168 -9.60 12.59 10.57
C GLY A 168 -9.18 11.88 9.28
N GLU A 169 -9.94 11.94 8.18
CA GLU A 169 -9.50 11.39 6.90
C GLU A 169 -8.40 12.24 6.23
N PRO A 170 -7.39 11.60 5.60
CA PRO A 170 -6.40 12.31 4.79
C PRO A 170 -7.06 13.15 3.68
N VAL A 171 -6.62 14.40 3.52
CA VAL A 171 -7.13 15.35 2.51
C VAL A 171 -7.20 14.74 1.10
N VAL A 172 -6.26 13.84 0.78
CA VAL A 172 -6.17 13.13 -0.49
C VAL A 172 -7.43 12.29 -0.78
N TYR A 173 -8.01 11.64 0.23
CA TYR A 173 -9.27 10.91 0.06
C TYR A 173 -10.44 11.86 -0.21
N GLY A 174 -10.47 13.04 0.40
CA GLY A 174 -11.47 14.06 0.10
C GLY A 174 -11.40 14.54 -1.37
N ILE A 175 -10.20 14.76 -1.89
CA ILE A 175 -9.98 15.10 -3.31
C ILE A 175 -10.43 13.96 -4.22
N LEU A 176 -10.09 12.72 -3.86
CA LEU A 176 -10.41 11.54 -4.65
C LEU A 176 -11.93 11.23 -4.66
N LYS A 177 -12.60 11.41 -3.51
CA LYS A 177 -14.06 11.34 -3.39
C LYS A 177 -14.73 12.41 -4.23
N LYS A 178 -14.21 13.64 -4.22
CA LYS A 178 -14.71 14.72 -5.08
C LYS A 178 -14.55 14.39 -6.56
N HIS A 179 -13.37 13.92 -6.97
CA HIS A 179 -13.12 13.53 -8.35
C HIS A 179 -14.06 12.38 -8.79
N TRP A 180 -14.30 11.41 -7.90
CA TRP A 180 -15.31 10.37 -8.13
C TRP A 180 -16.72 10.95 -8.32
N SER A 181 -17.13 11.91 -7.48
CA SER A 181 -18.43 12.57 -7.62
C SER A 181 -18.56 13.31 -8.95
N ASP A 182 -17.53 14.04 -9.36
CA ASP A 182 -17.50 14.75 -10.65
C ASP A 182 -17.65 13.75 -11.82
N CYS A 183 -16.94 12.61 -11.76
CA CYS A 183 -17.09 11.52 -12.74
C CYS A 183 -18.49 10.89 -12.73
N PHE A 184 -19.09 10.74 -11.54
CA PHE A 184 -20.45 10.21 -11.39
C PHE A 184 -21.51 11.14 -11.99
N GLU A 185 -21.38 12.44 -11.78
CA GLU A 185 -22.25 13.44 -12.39
C GLU A 185 -22.12 13.43 -13.92
N GLU A 186 -20.88 13.32 -14.45
CA GLU A 186 -20.62 13.26 -15.89
C GLU A 186 -21.32 12.06 -16.55
N ILE A 187 -21.18 10.85 -15.98
CA ILE A 187 -21.84 9.66 -16.55
C ILE A 187 -23.35 9.73 -16.38
N GLN A 188 -23.86 10.26 -15.27
CA GLN A 188 -25.29 10.40 -15.06
C GLN A 188 -25.90 11.35 -16.10
N GLU A 189 -25.26 12.50 -16.36
CA GLU A 189 -25.71 13.45 -17.37
C GLU A 189 -25.63 12.85 -18.78
N LEU A 190 -24.56 12.13 -19.10
CA LEU A 190 -24.40 11.45 -20.38
C LEU A 190 -25.50 10.41 -20.60
N LEU A 191 -25.72 9.52 -19.63
CA LEU A 191 -26.76 8.49 -19.72
C LEU A 191 -28.16 9.12 -19.82
N TRP A 192 -28.41 10.21 -19.10
CA TRP A 192 -29.65 10.96 -19.19
C TRP A 192 -29.92 11.51 -20.60
N ARG A 193 -28.93 12.20 -21.18
CA ARG A 193 -29.03 12.72 -22.56
C ARG A 193 -29.24 11.61 -23.58
N PHE A 194 -28.62 10.44 -23.37
CA PHE A 194 -28.87 9.26 -24.17
C PHE A 194 -30.31 8.76 -24.07
N MET A 195 -30.86 8.65 -22.86
CA MET A 195 -32.25 8.23 -22.67
C MET A 195 -33.25 9.22 -23.30
N GLU A 196 -32.99 10.53 -23.22
CA GLU A 196 -33.82 11.55 -23.89
C GLU A 196 -33.81 11.42 -25.42
N ASN A 197 -32.65 11.12 -26.00
CA ASN A 197 -32.50 10.96 -27.44
C ASN A 197 -32.95 9.59 -27.95
N ALA A 198 -32.97 8.57 -27.09
CA ALA A 198 -33.40 7.23 -27.46
C ALA A 198 -34.92 7.07 -27.39
N VAL A 199 -35.60 7.79 -26.49
CA VAL A 199 -37.06 7.71 -26.31
C VAL A 199 -37.67 9.11 -26.36
N TRP A 200 -38.23 9.48 -27.50
CA TRP A 200 -38.95 10.74 -27.65
C TRP A 200 -40.41 10.52 -28.10
N PHE A 201 -41.21 11.55 -27.86
CA PHE A 201 -42.65 11.54 -28.09
C PHE A 201 -42.98 12.59 -29.15
N GLU A 202 -43.61 12.15 -30.22
CA GLU A 202 -44.10 13.03 -31.27
C GLU A 202 -45.56 13.41 -31.01
N GLN A 203 -45.78 14.66 -30.58
CA GLN A 203 -47.11 15.14 -30.17
C GLN A 203 -48.10 15.27 -31.33
N GLU A 204 -47.63 15.45 -32.56
CA GLU A 204 -48.50 15.61 -33.74
C GLU A 204 -49.04 14.27 -34.24
N GLY A 205 -48.31 13.17 -34.04
CA GLY A 205 -48.69 11.81 -34.47
C GLY A 205 -49.26 10.91 -33.38
N ASN A 206 -49.14 11.29 -32.09
CA ASN A 206 -49.30 10.38 -30.94
C ASN A 206 -48.42 9.12 -31.06
N GLU A 207 -47.15 9.33 -31.41
CA GLU A 207 -46.18 8.27 -31.65
C GLU A 207 -45.07 8.31 -30.58
N VAL A 208 -44.70 7.13 -30.09
CA VAL A 208 -43.54 6.92 -29.22
C VAL A 208 -42.47 6.22 -30.03
N HIS A 209 -41.34 6.90 -30.20
CA HIS A 209 -40.21 6.42 -30.96
C HIS A 209 -39.14 5.90 -30.01
N ILE A 210 -38.67 4.67 -30.24
CA ILE A 210 -37.59 4.03 -29.48
C ILE A 210 -36.46 3.73 -30.46
N LYS A 211 -35.37 4.47 -30.34
CA LYS A 211 -34.19 4.29 -31.17
C LYS A 211 -33.16 3.40 -30.47
N TYR A 212 -32.71 2.37 -31.17
CA TYR A 212 -31.81 1.36 -30.61
C TYR A 212 -30.35 1.80 -30.54
N GLN A 213 -29.95 2.68 -31.45
CA GLN A 213 -28.61 3.24 -31.53
C GLN A 213 -28.69 4.74 -31.70
N THR A 214 -27.99 5.46 -30.84
CA THR A 214 -27.94 6.92 -30.86
C THR A 214 -26.50 7.39 -30.81
N ASN A 215 -26.23 8.54 -31.44
CA ASN A 215 -24.94 9.20 -31.35
C ASN A 215 -25.14 10.43 -30.47
N VAL A 216 -24.49 10.47 -29.31
CA VAL A 216 -24.58 11.61 -28.39
C VAL A 216 -23.17 11.98 -27.97
N ASN A 217 -22.85 13.28 -28.00
CA ASN A 217 -21.57 13.85 -27.58
C ASN A 217 -20.32 13.24 -28.25
N GLY A 218 -20.39 12.85 -29.53
CA GLY A 218 -19.25 12.31 -30.28
C GLY A 218 -18.92 10.85 -30.01
N VAL A 219 -19.74 10.15 -29.22
CA VAL A 219 -19.74 8.68 -29.10
C VAL A 219 -20.75 8.13 -30.12
N ASP A 220 -20.24 7.57 -31.21
CA ASP A 220 -21.06 6.97 -32.25
C ASP A 220 -21.45 5.53 -31.90
N GLY A 221 -22.71 5.17 -32.17
CA GLY A 221 -23.19 3.79 -32.12
C GLY A 221 -23.50 3.24 -30.73
N LEU A 222 -23.80 4.09 -29.75
CA LEU A 222 -24.15 3.60 -28.41
C LEU A 222 -25.52 2.91 -28.41
N GLU A 223 -25.52 1.65 -27.98
CA GLU A 223 -26.73 0.84 -27.89
C GLU A 223 -27.56 1.15 -26.65
N LEU A 224 -28.88 1.29 -26.80
CA LEU A 224 -29.82 1.52 -25.70
C LEU A 224 -29.71 0.44 -24.61
N GLN A 225 -29.47 -0.82 -24.99
CA GLN A 225 -29.27 -1.91 -24.03
C GLN A 225 -28.05 -1.66 -23.12
N THR A 226 -26.98 -1.09 -23.67
CA THR A 226 -25.75 -0.79 -22.93
C THR A 226 -25.95 0.40 -21.99
N VAL A 227 -26.74 1.40 -22.40
CA VAL A 227 -27.18 2.52 -21.54
C VAL A 227 -28.00 2.01 -20.35
N LEU A 228 -28.99 1.15 -20.60
CA LEU A 228 -29.83 0.58 -19.54
C LEU A 228 -29.02 -0.29 -18.56
N LYS A 229 -28.06 -1.08 -19.07
CA LYS A 229 -27.10 -1.80 -18.21
C LYS A 229 -26.27 -0.85 -17.35
N ALA A 230 -25.76 0.25 -17.92
CA ALA A 230 -24.98 1.23 -17.17
C ALA A 230 -25.80 1.90 -16.06
N LEU A 231 -27.07 2.26 -16.33
CA LEU A 231 -28.00 2.80 -15.35
C LEU A 231 -28.29 1.82 -14.21
N ASP A 232 -28.46 0.54 -14.52
CA ASP A 232 -28.69 -0.55 -13.56
C ASP A 232 -27.45 -0.76 -12.67
N VAL A 233 -26.26 -0.85 -13.28
CA VAL A 233 -24.99 -1.02 -12.56
C VAL A 233 -24.68 0.17 -11.65
N ALA A 234 -24.94 1.39 -12.12
CA ALA A 234 -24.77 2.62 -11.35
C ALA A 234 -25.85 2.84 -10.27
N ASP A 235 -26.81 1.90 -10.13
CA ASP A 235 -27.92 1.96 -9.16
C ASP A 235 -28.79 3.23 -9.32
N ILE A 236 -28.92 3.74 -10.55
CA ILE A 236 -29.71 4.95 -10.90
C ILE A 236 -30.79 4.69 -11.95
N LEU A 237 -31.15 3.41 -12.17
CA LEU A 237 -32.17 3.02 -13.15
C LEU A 237 -33.54 3.65 -12.85
N ASP A 238 -33.96 3.71 -11.59
CA ASP A 238 -35.23 4.35 -11.21
C ASP A 238 -35.24 5.84 -11.62
N TYR A 239 -34.11 6.54 -11.46
CA TYR A 239 -33.95 7.95 -11.87
C TYR A 239 -33.98 8.11 -13.39
N GLY A 240 -33.20 7.29 -14.12
CA GLY A 240 -33.15 7.32 -15.58
C GLY A 240 -34.50 6.99 -16.24
N LEU A 241 -35.30 6.12 -15.63
CA LEU A 241 -36.61 5.73 -16.14
C LEU A 241 -37.76 6.64 -15.70
N ALA A 242 -37.60 7.46 -14.64
CA ALA A 242 -38.69 8.24 -14.06
C ALA A 242 -39.41 9.14 -15.07
N ARG A 243 -38.66 9.84 -15.93
CA ARG A 243 -39.24 10.71 -16.96
C ARG A 243 -39.90 9.92 -18.08
N ILE A 244 -39.30 8.82 -18.53
CA ILE A 244 -39.89 7.97 -19.57
C ILE A 244 -41.19 7.35 -19.05
N ALA A 245 -41.20 6.90 -17.80
CA ALA A 245 -42.40 6.43 -17.11
C ALA A 245 -43.49 7.52 -17.05
N ASP A 246 -43.13 8.76 -16.74
CA ASP A 246 -44.05 9.90 -16.75
C ASP A 246 -44.67 10.14 -18.13
N LEU A 247 -43.83 10.19 -19.18
CA LEU A 247 -44.27 10.43 -20.55
C LEU A 247 -45.13 9.27 -21.08
N ILE A 248 -44.75 8.01 -20.86
CA ILE A 248 -45.56 6.85 -21.24
C ILE A 248 -46.90 6.87 -20.48
N THR A 249 -46.90 7.19 -19.19
CA THR A 249 -48.16 7.30 -18.41
C THR A 249 -49.08 8.38 -18.98
N LYS A 250 -48.53 9.55 -19.27
CA LYS A 250 -49.28 10.71 -19.74
C LYS A 250 -49.77 10.56 -21.17
N TYR A 251 -48.93 10.10 -22.09
CA TYR A 251 -49.21 10.09 -23.52
C TYR A 251 -49.68 8.74 -24.06
N VAL A 252 -49.38 7.62 -23.38
CA VAL A 252 -49.76 6.27 -23.83
C VAL A 252 -50.88 5.71 -22.96
N PHE A 253 -50.68 5.59 -21.65
CA PHE A 253 -51.69 4.97 -20.79
C PHE A 253 -52.94 5.85 -20.62
N THR A 254 -52.81 7.17 -20.56
CA THR A 254 -53.98 8.08 -20.38
C THR A 254 -55.00 8.00 -21.51
N PRO A 255 -54.61 8.07 -22.80
CA PRO A 255 -55.56 7.91 -23.90
C PRO A 255 -56.18 6.51 -23.97
N VAL A 256 -55.40 5.46 -23.66
CA VAL A 256 -55.86 4.07 -23.74
C VAL A 256 -56.84 3.70 -22.62
N VAL A 257 -56.55 4.09 -21.38
CA VAL A 257 -57.46 3.89 -20.23
C VAL A 257 -58.78 4.68 -20.41
N SER A 258 -58.73 5.80 -21.13
CA SER A 258 -59.92 6.58 -21.48
C SER A 258 -60.67 6.05 -22.72
N SER A 259 -60.23 4.92 -23.30
CA SER A 259 -60.75 4.35 -24.55
C SER A 259 -60.75 5.29 -25.75
N ARG A 260 -59.82 6.25 -25.79
CA ARG A 260 -59.71 7.24 -26.88
C ARG A 260 -58.77 6.79 -28.00
N ALA A 261 -57.93 5.79 -27.75
CA ALA A 261 -56.94 5.32 -28.71
C ALA A 261 -56.69 3.81 -28.61
N ILE A 262 -56.33 3.20 -29.74
CA ILE A 262 -55.93 1.81 -29.90
C ILE A 262 -54.43 1.81 -30.22
N PRO A 263 -53.59 1.03 -29.51
CA PRO A 263 -52.18 0.92 -29.82
C PRO A 263 -51.97 0.14 -31.13
N SER A 264 -51.09 0.66 -31.98
CA SER A 264 -50.59 -0.01 -33.17
C SER A 264 -49.07 0.06 -33.18
N PHE A 265 -48.41 -1.03 -33.57
CA PHE A 265 -46.96 -1.16 -33.49
C PHE A 265 -46.38 -1.30 -34.88
N THR A 266 -45.35 -0.53 -35.17
CA THR A 266 -44.59 -0.62 -36.41
C THR A 266 -43.10 -0.66 -36.07
N GLU A 267 -42.43 -1.73 -36.50
CA GLU A 267 -40.98 -1.87 -36.37
C GLU A 267 -40.35 -1.39 -37.68
N GLU A 268 -39.66 -0.25 -37.63
CA GLU A 268 -39.00 0.31 -38.81
C GLU A 268 -37.58 -0.24 -38.92
N THR A 269 -37.39 -1.12 -39.90
CA THR A 269 -36.07 -1.68 -40.22
C THR A 269 -35.41 -0.79 -41.27
N ASN A 270 -34.34 -0.08 -40.91
CA ASN A 270 -33.55 0.67 -41.89
C ASN A 270 -32.88 -0.32 -42.86
N GLN A 271 -33.17 -0.16 -44.15
CA GLN A 271 -32.78 -1.10 -45.21
C GLN A 271 -31.26 -1.19 -45.47
N ASP A 272 -30.45 -0.31 -44.87
CA ASP A 272 -29.00 -0.23 -45.12
C ASP A 272 -28.13 -1.03 -44.13
N LEU A 273 -28.66 -1.47 -42.97
CA LEU A 273 -27.83 -2.06 -41.89
C LEU A 273 -28.32 -3.42 -41.35
N GLY A 274 -29.45 -3.96 -41.82
CA GLY A 274 -29.92 -5.31 -41.43
C GLY A 274 -30.35 -5.47 -39.96
N HIS A 275 -30.29 -4.42 -39.16
CA HIS A 275 -30.79 -4.37 -37.78
C HIS A 275 -31.94 -3.35 -37.68
N ALA A 276 -32.97 -3.68 -36.89
CA ALA A 276 -34.06 -2.75 -36.60
C ALA A 276 -33.46 -1.48 -35.97
N SER A 277 -33.70 -0.34 -36.60
CA SER A 277 -33.12 0.96 -36.20
C SER A 277 -33.98 1.61 -35.13
N GLU A 278 -35.28 1.37 -35.21
CA GLU A 278 -36.29 2.10 -34.45
C GLU A 278 -37.57 1.28 -34.30
N ALA A 279 -38.17 1.32 -33.12
CA ALA A 279 -39.50 0.78 -32.86
C ALA A 279 -40.46 1.93 -32.56
N VAL A 280 -41.59 1.94 -33.25
CA VAL A 280 -42.59 3.00 -33.13
C VAL A 280 -43.89 2.41 -32.57
N LEU A 281 -44.38 3.03 -31.51
CA LEU A 281 -45.71 2.80 -30.97
C LEU A 281 -46.62 3.96 -31.37
N LYS A 282 -47.55 3.70 -32.28
CA LYS A 282 -48.52 4.68 -32.77
C LYS A 282 -49.87 4.45 -32.14
N LEU A 283 -50.46 5.51 -31.59
CA LEU A 283 -51.79 5.47 -30.99
C LEU A 283 -52.82 5.97 -32.01
N VAL A 284 -53.62 5.05 -32.56
CA VAL A 284 -54.67 5.37 -33.53
C VAL A 284 -55.95 5.75 -32.77
N PRO A 285 -56.60 6.89 -33.08
CA PRO A 285 -57.88 7.25 -32.46
C PRO A 285 -58.92 6.14 -32.66
N SER A 286 -59.61 5.76 -31.59
CA SER A 286 -60.68 4.76 -31.69
C SER A 286 -61.88 5.39 -32.41
N VAL A 287 -62.39 4.76 -33.47
CA VAL A 287 -63.63 5.20 -34.14
C VAL A 287 -64.81 4.85 -33.23
N ASP A 288 -65.62 5.85 -32.89
CA ASP A 288 -66.73 5.80 -31.94
C ASP A 288 -67.52 4.49 -31.98
N THR A 289 -67.68 3.86 -30.80
CA THR A 289 -68.92 3.13 -30.53
C THR A 289 -69.77 4.02 -29.65
N GLU A 290 -70.84 4.59 -30.21
CA GLU A 290 -71.88 5.31 -29.47
C GLU A 290 -72.41 4.41 -28.33
N GLY A 291 -71.87 4.58 -27.13
CA GLY A 291 -72.25 3.77 -25.97
C GLY A 291 -71.31 3.99 -24.80
N ASN A 292 -71.80 4.68 -23.76
CA ASN A 292 -71.07 5.17 -22.58
C ASN A 292 -70.45 4.11 -21.65
N LYS A 293 -70.14 2.90 -22.14
CA LYS A 293 -69.43 1.87 -21.39
C LYS A 293 -68.09 1.62 -22.06
N VAL A 294 -67.02 2.07 -21.41
CA VAL A 294 -65.66 1.58 -21.67
C VAL A 294 -65.73 0.06 -21.63
N ASP A 295 -65.26 -0.61 -22.67
CA ASP A 295 -65.13 -2.06 -22.67
C ASP A 295 -63.84 -2.41 -21.92
N GLY A 296 -64.00 -3.01 -20.73
CA GLY A 296 -62.89 -3.40 -19.88
C GLY A 296 -61.99 -4.43 -20.55
N GLU A 297 -62.56 -5.35 -21.34
CA GLU A 297 -61.79 -6.40 -22.01
C GLU A 297 -60.85 -5.80 -23.05
N VAL A 298 -61.36 -4.87 -23.87
CA VAL A 298 -60.57 -4.14 -24.86
C VAL A 298 -59.51 -3.25 -24.19
N MET A 299 -59.87 -2.57 -23.10
CA MET A 299 -58.95 -1.72 -22.35
C MET A 299 -57.79 -2.53 -21.75
N TYR A 300 -58.07 -3.64 -21.06
CA TYR A 300 -57.04 -4.50 -20.49
C TYR A 300 -56.19 -5.16 -21.59
N SER A 301 -56.80 -5.58 -22.70
CA SER A 301 -56.05 -6.10 -23.86
C SER A 301 -55.07 -5.06 -24.42
N ASN A 302 -55.49 -3.81 -24.58
CA ASN A 302 -54.63 -2.72 -25.07
C ASN A 302 -53.49 -2.40 -24.09
N ILE A 303 -53.76 -2.43 -22.78
CA ILE A 303 -52.72 -2.26 -21.75
C ILE A 303 -51.69 -3.39 -21.82
N VAL A 304 -52.15 -4.64 -21.97
CA VAL A 304 -51.25 -5.81 -22.12
C VAL A 304 -50.37 -5.65 -23.35
N GLN A 305 -50.93 -5.24 -24.49
CA GLN A 305 -50.16 -5.01 -25.71
C GLN A 305 -49.08 -3.92 -25.54
N ILE A 306 -49.38 -2.82 -24.85
CA ILE A 306 -48.39 -1.78 -24.54
C ILE A 306 -47.30 -2.31 -23.61
N VAL A 307 -47.67 -3.10 -22.61
CA VAL A 307 -46.73 -3.73 -21.68
C VAL A 307 -45.81 -4.71 -22.42
N GLU A 308 -46.34 -5.52 -23.33
CA GLU A 308 -45.55 -6.43 -24.18
C GLU A 308 -44.60 -5.66 -25.09
N PHE A 309 -45.06 -4.55 -25.69
CA PHE A 309 -44.21 -3.69 -26.49
C PHE A 309 -43.04 -3.12 -25.68
N ILE A 310 -43.31 -2.55 -24.51
CA ILE A 310 -42.26 -2.00 -23.63
C ILE A 310 -41.29 -3.10 -23.20
N TYR A 311 -41.81 -4.27 -22.80
CA TYR A 311 -40.98 -5.40 -22.38
C TYR A 311 -40.05 -5.89 -23.50
N LYS A 312 -40.55 -5.97 -24.74
CA LYS A 312 -39.79 -6.44 -25.89
C LYS A 312 -38.83 -5.38 -26.43
N PHE A 313 -39.32 -4.18 -26.68
CA PHE A 313 -38.64 -3.18 -27.48
C PHE A 313 -37.91 -2.10 -26.66
N LEU A 314 -38.33 -1.82 -25.42
CA LEU A 314 -37.59 -0.90 -24.55
C LEU A 314 -36.62 -1.65 -23.63
N PHE A 315 -37.05 -2.81 -23.09
CA PHE A 315 -36.29 -3.55 -22.08
C PHE A 315 -35.66 -4.85 -22.56
N PHE A 316 -35.78 -5.21 -23.84
CA PHE A 316 -35.10 -6.37 -24.44
C PHE A 316 -35.33 -7.68 -23.67
N HIS A 317 -36.56 -7.92 -23.23
CA HIS A 317 -36.97 -9.04 -22.40
C HIS A 317 -36.35 -9.10 -20.99
N ASN A 318 -35.78 -8.00 -20.50
CA ASN A 318 -35.24 -7.93 -19.15
C ASN A 318 -36.34 -7.69 -18.10
N GLY A 319 -36.58 -8.70 -17.27
CA GLY A 319 -37.59 -8.64 -16.21
C GLY A 319 -37.24 -7.70 -15.05
N SER A 320 -35.96 -7.43 -14.76
CA SER A 320 -35.59 -6.51 -13.67
C SER A 320 -35.95 -5.07 -14.04
N TRP A 321 -35.60 -4.65 -15.26
CA TRP A 321 -35.91 -3.32 -15.78
C TRP A 321 -37.42 -3.11 -15.93
N MET A 322 -38.15 -4.13 -16.38
CA MET A 322 -39.61 -4.07 -16.45
C MET A 322 -40.26 -3.91 -15.07
N ARG A 323 -39.75 -4.59 -14.03
CA ARG A 323 -40.23 -4.40 -12.65
C ARG A 323 -39.93 -2.99 -12.14
N CYS A 324 -38.74 -2.47 -12.42
CA CYS A 324 -38.34 -1.10 -12.09
C CYS A 324 -39.33 -0.09 -12.69
N PHE A 325 -39.58 -0.20 -13.99
CA PHE A 325 -40.55 0.62 -14.71
C PHE A 325 -41.99 0.45 -14.19
N GLY A 326 -42.37 -0.79 -13.86
CA GLY A 326 -43.66 -1.12 -13.25
C GLY A 326 -43.87 -0.38 -11.92
N ARG A 327 -42.86 -0.32 -11.04
CA ARG A 327 -42.96 0.44 -9.78
C ARG A 327 -43.24 1.93 -10.01
N LEU A 328 -42.66 2.51 -11.06
CA LEU A 328 -42.82 3.92 -11.39
C LEU A 328 -44.18 4.26 -12.03
N THR A 329 -44.76 3.32 -12.80
CA THR A 329 -45.98 3.57 -13.58
C THR A 329 -47.25 3.00 -12.95
N TRP A 330 -47.14 1.88 -12.23
CA TRP A 330 -48.30 1.09 -11.76
C TRP A 330 -49.24 1.88 -10.87
N GLN A 331 -48.73 2.66 -9.93
CA GLN A 331 -49.57 3.44 -9.02
C GLN A 331 -50.50 4.38 -9.79
N ARG A 332 -49.94 5.18 -10.70
CA ARG A 332 -50.69 6.14 -11.52
C ARG A 332 -51.65 5.45 -12.48
N MET A 333 -51.21 4.35 -13.11
CA MET A 333 -52.09 3.55 -13.96
C MET A 333 -53.27 2.99 -13.17
N SER A 334 -53.03 2.43 -11.97
CA SER A 334 -54.07 1.85 -11.14
C SER A 334 -55.11 2.88 -10.71
N ASP A 335 -54.68 4.08 -10.32
CA ASP A 335 -55.58 5.17 -9.96
C ASP A 335 -56.46 5.59 -11.15
N MET A 336 -55.89 5.65 -12.35
CA MET A 336 -56.63 5.98 -13.57
C MET A 336 -57.63 4.89 -13.96
N ILE A 337 -57.25 3.62 -13.84
CA ILE A 337 -58.15 2.48 -14.09
C ILE A 337 -59.32 2.54 -13.10
N ILE A 338 -59.03 2.76 -11.81
CA ILE A 338 -60.06 2.86 -10.77
C ILE A 338 -61.00 4.02 -11.06
N ALA A 339 -60.47 5.21 -11.38
CA ALA A 339 -61.26 6.42 -11.60
C ALA A 339 -62.12 6.38 -12.87
N ASN A 340 -61.67 5.71 -13.94
CA ASN A 340 -62.40 5.67 -15.21
C ASN A 340 -63.33 4.46 -15.34
N PHE A 341 -63.01 3.34 -14.67
CA PHE A 341 -63.68 2.06 -14.90
C PHE A 341 -64.36 1.47 -13.67
N LEU A 342 -63.75 1.56 -12.48
CA LEU A 342 -64.26 0.87 -11.28
C LEU A 342 -65.09 1.76 -10.35
N SER A 343 -65.00 3.09 -10.49
CA SER A 343 -65.75 4.07 -9.67
C SER A 343 -67.06 4.55 -10.32
N LYS A 344 -67.35 4.09 -11.54
CA LYS A 344 -68.63 4.27 -12.25
C LYS A 344 -69.42 2.97 -12.23
#